data_AF-A0A3B4DMJ0-F1
#
_entry.id   AF-A0A3B4DMJ0-F1
#
_cell.length_a   1.000
_cell.length_b   1.000
_cell.length_c   1.000
_cell.angle_alpha   90.00
_cell.angle_beta   90.00
_cell.angle_gamma   90.00
#
_symmetry.space_group_name_H-M   'P 1'
#
loop_
_entity.id
_entity.type
_entity.pdbx_description
1 polymer ?
#
loop_
_entity_poly.entity_id
_entity_poly.type
_entity_poly.pdbx_seq_one_letter_code
_entity_poly.pdbx_strand_id
1 'polypeptide(L)'
;MDEQARAILQRVIRKIPNKKLQTALRAWDHLSSEQLESLDYAQPKWLFLENLISRCEENRLSLKDVTKLEMAYYIDNPSKGTWHAYQLFQAEGDAVSVNFTQFREQLKAHLKDVVRHVSVRTKKLEDGAVWIRIAWGDNFSKPNHLKPTYVVHYLQTSYVFVLNLMSKHKPFLYQALLLSTRHVSIKEAQLSSRSLTAMRDLLMRQYQQVFPTNQERTLKERNAPPSHPSIEKEHAECAERRHQMACEAFGDGVLPKLETAVYKLETKYRGNSNNTLNDKDELFRGVVMFSSSNLLESFRHCVSAGMAEGPVTPLLSSITQKGRNSFVITDKVPGAASQTPAHKA
;
A
#
# COMPACT_ATOMS: atom_id res chain seq x y z
N MET A 1 30.83 -9.52 17.22
CA MET A 1 29.58 -8.77 16.94
C MET A 1 28.44 -9.39 17.75
N ASP A 2 27.39 -8.63 18.09
CA ASP A 2 26.21 -9.19 18.82
C ASP A 2 25.47 -10.27 17.99
N GLU A 3 24.91 -11.28 18.66
CA GLU A 3 24.24 -12.41 17.99
C GLU A 3 23.03 -11.97 17.16
N GLN A 4 22.24 -11.00 17.64
CA GLN A 4 21.11 -10.48 16.87
C GLN A 4 21.59 -9.71 15.65
N ALA A 5 22.67 -8.94 15.79
CA ALA A 5 23.29 -8.24 14.66
C ALA A 5 23.78 -9.24 13.60
N ARG A 6 24.41 -10.35 14.01
CA ARG A 6 24.79 -11.46 13.12
C ARG A 6 23.57 -12.02 12.39
N ALA A 7 22.52 -12.41 13.12
CA ALA A 7 21.32 -13.01 12.51
C ALA A 7 20.63 -12.09 11.49
N ILE A 8 20.56 -10.77 11.75
CA ILE A 8 20.00 -9.80 10.80
C ILE A 8 20.87 -9.70 9.56
N LEU A 9 22.19 -9.56 9.74
CA LEU A 9 23.14 -9.47 8.63
C LEU A 9 23.01 -10.71 7.72
N GLN A 10 23.04 -11.90 8.32
CA GLN A 10 22.85 -13.16 7.60
C GLN A 10 21.55 -13.18 6.80
N ARG A 11 20.44 -12.73 7.39
CA ARG A 11 19.13 -12.69 6.71
C ARG A 11 19.11 -11.70 5.55
N VAL A 12 19.70 -10.51 5.71
CA VAL A 12 19.71 -9.47 4.67
C VAL A 12 20.58 -9.91 3.49
N ILE A 13 21.80 -10.39 3.74
CA ILE A 13 22.72 -10.86 2.71
C ILE A 13 22.14 -12.05 1.93
N ARG A 14 21.44 -12.98 2.61
CA ARG A 14 20.72 -14.07 1.94
C ARG A 14 19.65 -13.57 0.96
N LYS A 15 19.01 -12.43 1.23
CA LYS A 15 17.97 -11.85 0.36
C LYS A 15 18.49 -11.01 -0.80
N ILE A 16 19.68 -10.41 -0.68
CA ILE A 16 20.26 -9.57 -1.74
C ILE A 16 20.86 -10.47 -2.84
N PRO A 17 20.50 -10.32 -4.13
CA PRO A 17 21.13 -11.07 -5.21
C PRO A 17 22.64 -10.82 -5.28
N ASN A 18 23.47 -11.83 -5.63
CA ASN A 18 24.94 -11.70 -5.63
C ASN A 18 25.41 -10.49 -6.47
N LYS A 19 24.81 -10.29 -7.65
CA LYS A 19 25.10 -9.17 -8.56
C LYS A 19 24.88 -7.77 -7.94
N LYS A 20 24.09 -7.68 -6.86
CA LYS A 20 23.78 -6.43 -6.16
C LYS A 20 24.47 -6.31 -4.79
N LEU A 21 25.20 -7.34 -4.33
CA LEU A 21 25.82 -7.33 -3.00
C LEU A 21 26.86 -6.22 -2.86
N GLN A 22 27.76 -6.08 -3.83
CA GLN A 22 28.80 -5.05 -3.80
C GLN A 22 28.19 -3.63 -3.74
N THR A 23 27.19 -3.35 -4.58
CA THR A 23 26.48 -2.07 -4.58
C THR A 23 25.78 -1.79 -3.24
N ALA A 24 25.11 -2.80 -2.67
CA ALA A 24 24.41 -2.67 -1.39
C ALA A 24 25.37 -2.42 -0.22
N LEU A 25 26.53 -3.10 -0.20
CA LEU A 25 27.54 -2.91 0.84
C LEU A 25 28.28 -1.57 0.69
N ARG A 26 28.53 -1.10 -0.54
CA ARG A 26 29.04 0.26 -0.77
C ARG A 26 28.06 1.33 -0.28
N ALA A 27 26.78 1.18 -0.57
CA ALA A 27 25.74 2.10 -0.11
C ALA A 27 25.53 2.06 1.42
N TRP A 28 25.95 0.98 2.08
CA TRP A 28 25.90 0.87 3.55
C TRP A 28 26.97 1.72 4.24
N ASP A 29 28.10 1.97 3.58
CA ASP A 29 29.15 2.90 4.01
C ASP A 29 29.71 2.61 5.42
N HIS A 30 29.95 1.32 5.70
CA HIS A 30 30.50 0.84 6.99
C HIS A 30 31.73 -0.07 6.85
N LEU A 31 32.16 -0.33 5.61
CA LEU A 31 33.35 -1.08 5.26
C LEU A 31 34.20 -0.20 4.35
N SER A 32 35.52 -0.20 4.54
CA SER A 32 36.42 0.57 3.67
C SER A 32 36.43 0.00 2.24
N SER A 33 36.84 0.81 1.27
CA SER A 33 36.99 0.36 -0.12
C SER A 33 37.90 -0.87 -0.23
N GLU A 34 39.02 -0.88 0.50
CA GLU A 34 39.97 -2.00 0.55
C GLU A 34 39.31 -3.28 1.11
N GLN A 35 38.54 -3.16 2.20
CA GLN A 35 37.81 -4.30 2.76
C GLN A 35 36.79 -4.84 1.75
N LEU A 36 36.07 -3.96 1.04
CA LEU A 36 35.09 -4.34 0.04
C LEU A 36 35.69 -5.00 -1.19
N GLU A 37 36.90 -4.60 -1.60
CA GLU A 37 37.65 -5.20 -2.71
C GLU A 37 38.28 -6.54 -2.33
N SER A 38 38.64 -6.72 -1.06
CA SER A 38 39.15 -8.00 -0.54
C SER A 38 38.09 -9.11 -0.47
N LEU A 39 36.80 -8.78 -0.58
CA LEU A 39 35.71 -9.75 -0.53
C LEU A 39 35.49 -10.40 -1.90
N ASP A 40 35.46 -11.73 -1.92
CA ASP A 40 35.14 -12.50 -3.12
C ASP A 40 33.62 -12.68 -3.27
N TYR A 41 33.01 -11.91 -4.19
CA TYR A 41 31.57 -11.94 -4.47
C TYR A 41 31.12 -13.13 -5.34
N ALA A 42 32.07 -13.90 -5.90
CA ALA A 42 31.76 -15.12 -6.66
C ALA A 42 31.52 -16.33 -5.74
N GLN A 43 31.98 -16.26 -4.48
CA GLN A 43 31.83 -17.34 -3.51
C GLN A 43 30.37 -17.67 -3.18
N PRO A 44 30.11 -18.91 -2.71
CA PRO A 44 28.86 -19.26 -2.08
C PRO A 44 28.52 -18.30 -0.93
N LYS A 45 27.24 -17.93 -0.82
CA LYS A 45 26.78 -16.92 0.15
C LYS A 45 27.16 -17.21 1.60
N TRP A 46 27.26 -18.48 1.99
CA TRP A 46 27.62 -18.85 3.36
C TRP A 46 29.08 -18.49 3.67
N LEU A 47 30.01 -18.74 2.74
CA LEU A 47 31.42 -18.44 2.90
C LEU A 47 31.67 -16.92 2.83
N PHE A 48 31.02 -16.26 1.86
CA PHE A 48 31.01 -14.81 1.76
C PHE A 48 30.55 -14.15 3.07
N LEU A 49 29.52 -14.72 3.70
CA LEU A 49 28.93 -14.21 4.93
C LEU A 49 29.85 -14.37 6.13
N GLU A 50 30.58 -15.48 6.26
CA GLU A 50 31.60 -15.62 7.30
C GLU A 50 32.72 -14.59 7.13
N ASN A 51 33.22 -14.40 5.90
CA ASN A 51 34.24 -13.38 5.60
C ASN A 51 33.72 -11.96 5.92
N LEU A 52 32.49 -11.66 5.51
CA LEU A 52 31.85 -10.38 5.81
C LEU A 52 31.67 -10.16 7.32
N ILE A 53 31.28 -11.20 8.06
CA ILE A 53 31.15 -11.14 9.52
C ILE A 53 32.51 -10.82 10.15
N SER A 54 33.59 -11.47 9.72
CA SER A 54 34.95 -11.16 10.20
C SER A 54 35.28 -9.68 10.04
N ARG A 55 35.01 -9.09 8.87
CA ARG A 55 35.21 -7.65 8.62
C ARG A 55 34.32 -6.76 9.49
N CYS A 56 33.06 -7.18 9.71
CA CYS A 56 32.16 -6.46 10.60
C CYS A 56 32.63 -6.47 12.06
N GLU A 57 33.30 -7.56 12.49
CA GLU A 57 33.86 -7.68 13.84
C GLU A 57 35.13 -6.84 14.01
N GLU A 58 36.01 -6.83 13.01
CA GLU A 58 37.17 -5.93 12.92
C GLU A 58 36.74 -4.46 13.07
N ASN A 59 35.68 -4.05 12.36
CA ASN A 59 35.15 -2.69 12.42
C ASN A 59 34.22 -2.44 13.63
N ARG A 60 34.07 -3.42 14.53
CA ARG A 60 33.22 -3.35 15.74
C ARG A 60 31.79 -2.87 15.47
N LEU A 61 31.19 -3.34 14.36
CA LEU A 61 29.87 -2.88 13.95
C LEU A 61 28.80 -3.24 14.98
N SER A 62 27.97 -2.25 15.31
CA SER A 62 26.90 -2.41 16.27
C SER A 62 25.61 -2.92 15.61
N LEU A 63 24.66 -3.39 16.43
CA LEU A 63 23.30 -3.70 15.96
C LEU A 63 22.64 -2.49 15.25
N LYS A 64 22.95 -1.27 15.70
CA LYS A 64 22.45 -0.06 15.05
C LYS A 64 23.04 0.08 13.65
N ASP A 65 24.26 -0.35 13.38
CA ASP A 65 24.84 -0.23 12.04
C ASP A 65 24.25 -1.29 11.10
N VAL A 66 24.10 -2.53 11.55
CA VAL A 66 23.49 -3.61 10.76
C VAL A 66 22.02 -3.30 10.39
N THR A 67 21.26 -2.69 11.30
CA THR A 67 19.87 -2.29 10.99
C THR A 67 19.79 -1.16 9.94
N LYS A 68 20.87 -0.41 9.68
CA LYS A 68 20.93 0.53 8.53
C LYS A 68 20.89 -0.23 7.22
N LEU A 69 21.70 -1.28 7.10
CA LEU A 69 21.75 -2.13 5.90
C LEU A 69 20.39 -2.79 5.66
N GLU A 70 19.77 -3.33 6.71
CA GLU A 70 18.43 -3.92 6.60
C GLU A 70 17.41 -2.87 6.12
N MET A 71 17.42 -1.67 6.71
CA MET A 71 16.51 -0.60 6.33
C MET A 71 16.73 -0.14 4.88
N ALA A 72 17.98 0.00 4.44
CA ALA A 72 18.34 0.32 3.06
C ALA A 72 17.81 -0.75 2.09
N TYR A 73 17.97 -2.03 2.43
CA TYR A 73 17.41 -3.13 1.63
C TYR A 73 15.89 -3.00 1.42
N TYR A 74 15.12 -2.64 2.46
CA TYR A 74 13.68 -2.45 2.34
C TYR A 74 13.29 -1.18 1.57
N ILE A 75 14.08 -0.10 1.69
CA ILE A 75 13.91 1.12 0.89
C ILE A 75 14.11 0.84 -0.60
N ASP A 76 15.13 0.06 -0.95
CA ASP A 76 15.45 -0.29 -2.35
C ASP A 76 14.51 -1.38 -2.92
N ASN A 77 13.79 -2.09 -2.06
CA ASN A 77 12.92 -3.20 -2.43
C ASN A 77 11.54 -3.10 -1.74
N PRO A 78 10.80 -2.00 -1.92
CA PRO A 78 9.53 -1.78 -1.22
C PRO A 78 8.48 -2.85 -1.60
N SER A 79 8.62 -3.50 -2.76
CA SER A 79 7.71 -4.55 -3.24
C SER A 79 7.81 -5.90 -2.54
N LYS A 80 8.71 -6.05 -1.55
CA LYS A 80 8.97 -7.32 -0.84
C LYS A 80 7.93 -7.70 0.23
N GLY A 81 6.87 -6.91 0.41
CA GLY A 81 5.80 -7.22 1.34
C GLY A 81 4.51 -6.46 1.01
N THR A 82 3.42 -6.82 1.68
CA THR A 82 2.13 -6.14 1.51
C THR A 82 2.04 -4.96 2.48
N TRP A 83 1.99 -3.76 1.90
CA TRP A 83 1.75 -2.52 2.62
C TRP A 83 0.26 -2.32 2.86
N HIS A 84 -0.07 -1.70 3.98
CA HIS A 84 -1.44 -1.33 4.36
C HIS A 84 -1.48 0.18 4.57
N ALA A 85 -2.43 0.85 3.94
CA ALA A 85 -2.59 2.30 4.07
C ALA A 85 -3.54 2.66 5.21
N TYR A 86 -3.16 3.70 5.94
CA TYR A 86 -3.93 4.34 6.97
C TYR A 86 -4.03 5.83 6.68
N GLN A 87 -5.14 6.44 7.10
CA GLN A 87 -5.39 7.86 6.96
C GLN A 87 -5.57 8.47 8.35
N LEU A 88 -4.83 9.54 8.60
CA LEU A 88 -4.94 10.42 9.75
C LEU A 88 -6.08 11.42 9.47
N PHE A 89 -6.85 11.76 10.49
CA PHE A 89 -7.99 12.66 10.40
C PHE A 89 -7.93 13.71 11.50
N GLN A 90 -8.59 14.84 11.24
CA GLN A 90 -8.76 15.94 12.20
C GLN A 90 -7.41 16.44 12.70
N ALA A 91 -6.72 17.18 11.83
CA ALA A 91 -5.48 17.88 12.15
C ALA A 91 -5.73 19.00 13.18
N GLU A 92 -4.94 19.04 14.24
CA GLU A 92 -4.98 20.11 15.24
C GLU A 92 -4.03 21.24 14.85
N GLY A 93 -4.56 22.45 14.67
CA GLY A 93 -3.77 23.68 14.42
C GLY A 93 -2.66 23.49 13.37
N ASP A 94 -1.41 23.64 13.80
CA ASP A 94 -0.17 23.54 13.02
C ASP A 94 0.23 22.09 12.61
N ALA A 95 -0.67 21.11 12.61
CA ALA A 95 -0.36 19.73 12.22
C ALA A 95 0.26 19.61 10.81
N VAL A 96 -0.02 20.57 9.92
CA VAL A 96 0.53 20.65 8.56
C VAL A 96 2.02 21.04 8.54
N SER A 97 2.56 21.64 9.61
CA SER A 97 3.92 22.18 9.67
C SER A 97 4.88 21.43 10.60
N VAL A 98 4.57 20.19 10.99
CA VAL A 98 5.46 19.41 11.86
C VAL A 98 6.79 19.13 11.16
N ASN A 99 7.88 19.70 11.68
CA ASN A 99 9.23 19.43 11.19
C ASN A 99 9.64 17.98 11.49
N PHE A 100 10.38 17.36 10.57
CA PHE A 100 10.97 16.04 10.71
C PHE A 100 11.71 15.82 12.04
N THR A 101 12.48 16.80 12.52
CA THR A 101 13.22 16.66 13.78
C THR A 101 12.28 16.53 14.97
N GLN A 102 11.27 17.41 15.05
CA GLN A 102 10.24 17.37 16.08
C GLN A 102 9.43 16.06 16.03
N PHE A 103 8.94 15.71 14.83
CA PHE A 103 8.21 14.45 14.60
C PHE A 103 9.02 13.24 15.10
N ARG A 104 10.30 13.17 14.72
CA ARG A 104 11.19 12.05 15.08
C ARG A 104 11.33 11.91 16.59
N GLU A 105 11.61 13.02 17.29
CA GLU A 105 11.82 12.97 18.74
C GLU A 105 10.52 12.66 19.49
N GLN A 106 9.39 13.26 19.08
CA GLN A 106 8.08 12.99 19.69
C GLN A 106 7.64 11.54 19.48
N LEU A 107 7.73 11.02 18.25
CA LEU A 107 7.39 9.63 17.94
C LEU A 107 8.20 8.66 18.80
N LYS A 108 9.51 8.91 18.91
CA LYS A 108 10.43 8.08 19.70
C LYS A 108 10.16 8.18 21.19
N ALA A 109 9.84 9.36 21.69
CA ALA A 109 9.49 9.58 23.10
C ALA A 109 8.20 8.82 23.45
N HIS A 110 7.13 9.00 22.67
CA HIS A 110 5.84 8.34 22.92
C HIS A 110 5.95 6.83 22.84
N LEU A 111 6.63 6.28 21.82
CA LEU A 111 6.82 4.82 21.73
C LEU A 111 7.59 4.25 22.92
N LYS A 112 8.58 4.97 23.45
CA LYS A 112 9.35 4.52 24.62
C LYS A 112 8.57 4.63 25.92
N ASP A 113 7.65 5.60 25.99
CA ASP A 113 6.76 5.79 27.14
C ASP A 113 5.74 4.64 27.24
N VAL A 114 5.15 4.25 26.11
CA VAL A 114 4.16 3.16 26.07
C VAL A 114 4.76 1.75 25.96
N VAL A 115 5.98 1.62 25.43
CA VAL A 115 6.67 0.31 25.26
C VAL A 115 8.09 0.37 25.82
N ARG A 116 8.29 -0.30 26.95
CA ARG A 116 9.57 -0.33 27.69
C ARG A 116 10.76 -0.79 26.84
N HIS A 117 10.55 -1.79 26.00
CA HIS A 117 11.57 -2.37 25.13
C HIS A 117 11.20 -2.16 23.67
N VAL A 118 11.59 -1.02 23.11
CA VAL A 118 11.38 -0.68 21.70
C VAL A 118 12.65 -0.13 21.06
N SER A 119 12.90 -0.51 19.81
CA SER A 119 13.99 0.06 19.01
C SER A 119 13.40 0.75 17.79
N VAL A 120 13.52 2.08 17.76
CA VAL A 120 12.98 2.94 16.71
C VAL A 120 14.11 3.60 15.94
N ARG A 121 14.03 3.52 14.62
CA ARG A 121 14.94 4.20 13.69
C ARG A 121 14.13 4.95 12.65
N THR A 122 14.57 6.15 12.30
CA THR A 122 13.97 6.93 11.22
C THR A 122 15.01 7.38 10.21
N LYS A 123 14.60 7.52 8.95
CA LYS A 123 15.39 8.09 7.85
C LYS A 123 14.45 8.89 6.97
N LYS A 124 14.75 10.17 6.75
CA LYS A 124 14.08 10.99 5.74
C LYS A 124 14.80 10.82 4.42
N LEU A 125 14.06 10.59 3.35
CA LEU A 125 14.57 10.52 1.98
C LEU A 125 14.39 11.86 1.26
N GLU A 126 15.01 12.00 0.10
CA GLU A 126 14.98 13.22 -0.72
C GLU A 126 13.59 13.54 -1.27
N ASP A 127 12.79 12.50 -1.56
CA ASP A 127 11.39 12.60 -2.01
C ASP A 127 10.42 13.04 -0.89
N GLY A 128 10.94 13.37 0.30
CA GLY A 128 10.16 13.76 1.47
C GLY A 128 9.60 12.60 2.29
N ALA A 129 9.78 11.35 1.85
CA ALA A 129 9.31 10.18 2.58
C ALA A 129 10.11 9.99 3.88
N VAL A 130 9.40 9.82 4.99
CA VAL A 130 9.98 9.44 6.28
C VAL A 130 9.77 7.95 6.48
N TRP A 131 10.87 7.19 6.38
CA TRP A 131 10.90 5.77 6.69
C TRP A 131 11.20 5.56 8.16
N ILE A 132 10.43 4.69 8.80
CA ILE A 132 10.52 4.37 10.22
C ILE A 132 10.59 2.85 10.35
N ARG A 133 11.60 2.36 11.04
CA ARG A 133 11.76 0.95 11.41
C ARG A 133 11.55 0.81 12.91
N ILE A 134 10.63 -0.06 13.30
CA ILE A 134 10.31 -0.33 14.70
C ILE A 134 10.49 -1.82 14.98
N ALA A 135 11.41 -2.15 15.89
CA ALA A 135 11.46 -3.48 16.48
C ALA A 135 10.77 -3.43 17.85
N TRP A 136 9.83 -4.35 18.04
CA TRP A 136 8.99 -4.43 19.23
C TRP A 136 9.50 -5.49 20.19
N GLY A 137 9.61 -5.13 21.46
CA GLY A 137 9.72 -6.07 22.58
C GLY A 137 8.44 -6.07 23.40
N ASP A 138 8.52 -6.62 24.60
CA ASP A 138 7.47 -6.54 25.62
C ASP A 138 8.11 -6.28 27.00
N ASN A 139 7.39 -6.50 28.09
CA ASN A 139 7.90 -6.25 29.44
C ASN A 139 9.00 -7.22 29.88
N PHE A 140 9.17 -8.35 29.17
CA PHE A 140 10.06 -9.44 29.57
C PHE A 140 11.11 -9.75 28.49
N SER A 141 10.94 -9.24 27.27
CA SER A 141 11.79 -9.52 26.12
C SER A 141 12.36 -8.28 25.47
N LYS A 142 13.62 -8.37 25.06
CA LYS A 142 14.30 -7.37 24.23
C LYS A 142 13.58 -7.22 22.88
N PRO A 143 13.73 -6.08 22.18
CA PRO A 143 13.12 -5.86 20.88
C PRO A 143 13.45 -6.97 19.88
N ASN A 144 12.45 -7.56 19.24
CA ASN A 144 12.65 -8.57 18.22
C ASN A 144 13.03 -7.92 16.89
N HIS A 145 14.33 -7.77 16.66
CA HIS A 145 14.85 -7.17 15.44
C HIS A 145 14.67 -8.02 14.18
N LEU A 146 14.25 -9.29 14.30
CA LEU A 146 13.94 -10.15 13.16
C LEU A 146 12.50 -9.95 12.65
N LYS A 147 11.61 -9.32 13.41
CA LYS A 147 10.25 -9.02 12.94
C LYS A 147 9.93 -7.53 13.09
N PRO A 148 10.70 -6.64 12.44
CA PRO A 148 10.45 -5.22 12.52
C PRO A 148 9.20 -4.83 11.71
N THR A 149 8.49 -3.84 12.21
CA THR A 149 7.47 -3.10 11.46
C THR A 149 8.15 -1.95 10.71
N TYR A 150 7.77 -1.74 9.46
CA TYR A 150 8.17 -0.58 8.68
C TYR A 150 6.98 0.34 8.48
N VAL A 151 7.21 1.64 8.65
CA VAL A 151 6.23 2.69 8.43
C VAL A 151 6.82 3.71 7.48
N VAL A 152 6.04 4.15 6.50
CA VAL A 152 6.40 5.23 5.58
C VAL A 152 5.34 6.30 5.68
N HIS A 153 5.77 7.54 5.92
CA HIS A 153 4.88 8.68 6.07
C HIS A 153 5.46 9.89 5.35
N TYR A 154 4.62 10.60 4.62
CA TYR A 154 4.94 11.91 4.05
C TYR A 154 4.31 12.95 4.97
N LEU A 155 5.14 13.70 5.70
CA LEU A 155 4.69 14.63 6.77
C LEU A 155 3.69 15.69 6.30
N GLN A 156 3.68 16.00 5.00
CA GLN A 156 2.76 16.95 4.36
C GLN A 156 1.40 16.33 4.00
N THR A 157 1.21 15.05 4.27
CA THR A 157 0.02 14.28 3.87
C THR A 157 -0.59 13.62 5.09
N SER A 158 -1.88 13.30 5.03
CA SER A 158 -2.54 12.53 6.08
C SER A 158 -2.37 11.01 5.92
N TYR A 159 -1.51 10.53 5.03
CA TYR A 159 -1.39 9.10 4.73
C TYR A 159 -0.15 8.47 5.37
N VAL A 160 -0.35 7.26 5.93
CA VAL A 160 0.69 6.44 6.55
C VAL A 160 0.60 5.04 5.98
N PHE A 161 1.73 4.50 5.51
CA PHE A 161 1.83 3.16 4.96
C PHE A 161 2.59 2.26 5.94
N VAL A 162 2.05 1.07 6.22
CA VAL A 162 2.63 0.16 7.21
C VAL A 162 2.82 -1.24 6.66
N LEU A 163 3.96 -1.84 7.00
CA LEU A 163 4.35 -3.21 6.66
C LEU A 163 4.73 -3.98 7.94
N ASN A 164 4.29 -5.24 8.03
CA ASN A 164 4.60 -6.17 9.13
C ASN A 164 4.17 -5.66 10.53
N LEU A 165 3.00 -5.04 10.65
CA LEU A 165 2.43 -4.64 11.93
C LEU A 165 1.57 -5.76 12.52
N MET A 166 1.96 -6.26 13.69
CA MET A 166 1.14 -7.23 14.43
C MET A 166 -0.02 -6.54 15.14
N SER A 167 -1.18 -7.20 15.24
CA SER A 167 -2.38 -6.64 15.88
C SER A 167 -2.12 -6.13 17.30
N LYS A 168 -1.31 -6.84 18.10
CA LYS A 168 -0.94 -6.43 19.46
C LYS A 168 -0.17 -5.10 19.55
N HIS A 169 0.48 -4.68 18.47
CA HIS A 169 1.25 -3.42 18.43
C HIS A 169 0.51 -2.28 17.73
N LYS A 170 -0.66 -2.55 17.12
CA LYS A 170 -1.48 -1.52 16.46
C LYS A 170 -1.80 -0.34 17.39
N PRO A 171 -2.29 -0.55 18.63
CA PRO A 171 -2.67 0.57 19.51
C PRO A 171 -1.49 1.50 19.82
N PHE A 172 -0.32 0.92 20.13
CA PHE A 172 0.88 1.69 20.48
C PHE A 172 1.39 2.52 19.30
N LEU A 173 1.42 1.94 18.10
CA LEU A 173 1.83 2.66 16.91
C LEU A 173 0.85 3.80 16.58
N TYR A 174 -0.46 3.53 16.65
CA TYR A 174 -1.49 4.51 16.33
C TYR A 174 -1.42 5.70 17.28
N GLN A 175 -1.35 5.44 18.58
CA GLN A 175 -1.23 6.51 19.58
C GLN A 175 0.03 7.34 19.34
N ALA A 176 1.18 6.71 19.12
CA ALA A 176 2.42 7.43 18.89
C ALA A 176 2.39 8.28 17.59
N LEU A 177 1.77 7.77 16.52
CA LEU A 177 1.58 8.52 15.28
C LEU A 177 0.63 9.71 15.47
N LEU A 178 -0.50 9.52 16.14
CA LEU A 178 -1.48 10.58 16.40
C LEU A 178 -0.85 11.74 17.18
N LEU A 179 -0.15 11.43 18.27
CA LEU A 179 0.48 12.44 19.10
C LEU A 179 1.65 13.15 18.39
N SER A 180 2.48 12.40 17.65
CA SER A 180 3.63 12.98 16.93
C SER A 180 3.26 13.76 15.67
N THR A 181 2.08 13.50 15.09
CA THR A 181 1.56 14.22 13.91
C THR A 181 0.48 15.24 14.26
N ARG A 182 0.05 15.34 15.52
CA ARG A 182 -1.03 16.23 15.99
C ARG A 182 -2.37 15.99 15.26
N HIS A 183 -2.76 14.73 15.15
CA HIS A 183 -4.05 14.32 14.61
C HIS A 183 -4.89 13.62 15.67
N VAL A 184 -6.22 13.75 15.60
CA VAL A 184 -7.13 13.17 16.61
C VAL A 184 -7.40 11.69 16.37
N SER A 185 -7.49 11.25 15.11
CA SER A 185 -7.83 9.84 14.82
C SER A 185 -7.14 9.28 13.58
N ILE A 186 -6.98 7.96 13.56
CA ILE A 186 -6.40 7.19 12.46
C ILE A 186 -7.36 6.07 12.07
N LYS A 187 -7.60 5.90 10.76
CA LYS A 187 -8.45 4.82 10.24
C LYS A 187 -7.75 4.10 9.10
N GLU A 188 -8.09 2.83 8.91
CA GLU A 188 -7.62 2.04 7.78
C GLU A 188 -8.25 2.56 6.49
N ALA A 189 -7.41 2.86 5.49
CA ALA A 189 -7.87 3.37 4.21
C ALA A 189 -8.48 2.27 3.32
N GLN A 190 -8.53 1.01 3.80
CA GLN A 190 -9.01 -0.16 3.05
C GLN A 190 -8.25 -0.35 1.73
N LEU A 191 -6.96 -0.02 1.73
CA LEU A 191 -6.04 -0.20 0.63
C LEU A 191 -4.82 -0.99 1.09
N SER A 192 -4.55 -2.12 0.42
CA SER A 192 -3.34 -2.92 0.62
C SER A 192 -2.76 -3.39 -0.71
N SER A 193 -1.45 -3.28 -0.90
CA SER A 193 -0.77 -3.69 -2.12
C SER A 193 0.71 -3.96 -1.85
N ARG A 194 1.38 -4.67 -2.76
CA ARG A 194 2.83 -4.83 -2.71
C ARG A 194 3.54 -3.58 -3.22
N SER A 195 2.93 -2.78 -4.07
CA SER A 195 3.53 -1.58 -4.65
C SER A 195 3.27 -0.35 -3.80
N LEU A 196 4.21 0.01 -2.92
CA LEU A 196 4.12 1.21 -2.09
C LEU A 196 3.94 2.49 -2.92
N THR A 197 4.66 2.62 -4.03
CA THR A 197 4.57 3.77 -4.93
C THR A 197 3.19 3.85 -5.58
N ALA A 198 2.65 2.74 -6.08
CA ALA A 198 1.32 2.72 -6.66
C ALA A 198 0.22 3.04 -5.64
N MET A 199 0.35 2.57 -4.38
CA MET A 199 -0.58 2.94 -3.31
C MET A 199 -0.55 4.43 -3.00
N ARG A 200 0.66 5.00 -2.94
CA ARG A 200 0.85 6.44 -2.78
C ARG A 200 0.19 7.20 -3.92
N ASP A 201 0.50 6.82 -5.16
CA ASP A 201 -0.02 7.51 -6.34
C ASP A 201 -1.55 7.43 -6.38
N LEU A 202 -2.13 6.26 -6.07
CA LEU A 202 -3.56 6.04 -5.98
C LEU A 202 -4.25 6.93 -4.93
N LEU A 203 -3.73 6.98 -3.69
CA LEU A 203 -4.33 7.76 -2.60
C LEU A 203 -4.12 9.26 -2.76
N MET A 204 -2.95 9.67 -3.23
CA MET A 204 -2.59 11.08 -3.41
C MET A 204 -3.05 11.62 -4.77
N ARG A 205 -3.71 10.79 -5.59
CA ARG A 205 -4.14 11.12 -6.96
C ARG A 205 -3.00 11.65 -7.83
N GLN A 206 -1.80 11.15 -7.60
CA GLN A 206 -0.58 11.50 -8.35
C GLN A 206 -0.39 10.55 -9.54
N TYR A 207 -1.45 10.37 -10.32
CA TYR A 207 -1.42 9.62 -11.58
C TYR A 207 -2.31 10.34 -12.60
N GLN A 208 -2.02 10.16 -13.89
CA GLN A 208 -2.71 10.84 -14.98
C GLN A 208 -4.11 10.25 -15.19
N GLN A 209 -5.01 10.50 -14.25
CA GLN A 209 -6.41 10.11 -14.39
C GLN A 209 -7.19 11.25 -15.04
N VAL A 210 -7.12 11.32 -16.36
CA VAL A 210 -8.01 12.18 -17.14
C VAL A 210 -9.32 11.43 -17.28
N PHE A 211 -10.27 11.71 -16.37
CA PHE A 211 -11.66 11.39 -16.64
C PHE A 211 -12.18 12.40 -17.67
N PRO A 212 -12.86 11.98 -18.74
CA PRO A 212 -13.47 12.91 -19.67
C PRO A 212 -14.43 13.82 -18.90
N THR A 213 -13.97 15.05 -18.65
CA THR A 213 -14.69 16.05 -17.86
C THR A 213 -15.55 16.80 -18.87
N ASN A 214 -16.84 16.50 -18.88
CA ASN A 214 -17.85 17.08 -19.76
C ASN A 214 -17.72 16.67 -21.24
N GLN A 215 -18.44 15.62 -21.62
CA GLN A 215 -19.19 15.68 -22.85
C GLN A 215 -20.63 15.29 -22.57
N GLU A 216 -21.49 16.31 -22.45
CA GLU A 216 -22.86 16.18 -22.90
C GLU A 216 -22.82 15.70 -24.36
N ARG A 217 -22.95 14.39 -24.57
CA ARG A 217 -23.29 13.85 -25.88
C ARG A 217 -24.57 13.08 -25.71
N THR A 218 -25.65 13.76 -26.06
CA THR A 218 -26.95 13.19 -26.37
C THR A 218 -26.71 11.96 -27.26
N LEU A 219 -27.02 10.77 -26.74
CA LEU A 219 -27.05 9.53 -27.50
C LEU A 219 -28.08 9.73 -28.64
N LYS A 220 -27.63 10.11 -29.83
CA LYS A 220 -28.44 10.01 -31.03
C LYS A 220 -28.39 8.57 -31.51
N GLU A 221 -29.38 7.80 -31.07
CA GLU A 221 -29.76 6.53 -31.66
C GLU A 221 -30.05 6.76 -33.15
N ARG A 222 -29.21 6.20 -34.04
CA ARG A 222 -29.44 6.26 -35.49
C ARG A 222 -29.76 4.86 -35.98
N ASN A 223 -31.05 4.59 -36.14
CA ASN A 223 -31.57 3.42 -36.83
C ASN A 223 -31.21 3.46 -38.32
N ALA A 224 -30.52 2.44 -38.84
CA ALA A 224 -30.55 2.05 -40.26
C ALA A 224 -29.96 0.64 -40.49
N PRO A 225 -30.63 -0.25 -41.23
CA PRO A 225 -30.03 -1.45 -41.85
C PRO A 225 -30.05 -1.36 -43.40
N PRO A 226 -29.43 -2.29 -44.17
CA PRO A 226 -28.18 -3.02 -43.94
C PRO A 226 -27.22 -3.05 -45.18
N SER A 227 -25.92 -3.31 -44.96
CA SER A 227 -25.02 -4.25 -45.70
C SER A 227 -23.55 -3.79 -45.81
N HIS A 228 -22.64 -4.79 -45.86
CA HIS A 228 -21.19 -4.83 -46.15
C HIS A 228 -20.47 -3.52 -46.56
N PRO A 229 -19.13 -3.46 -46.39
CA PRO A 229 -18.34 -2.49 -45.58
C PRO A 229 -18.89 -1.95 -44.25
N SER A 230 -20.19 -2.05 -44.00
CA SER A 230 -20.79 -1.62 -42.74
C SER A 230 -20.32 -2.43 -41.53
N ILE A 231 -19.93 -3.69 -41.71
CA ILE A 231 -19.56 -4.59 -40.61
C ILE A 231 -18.22 -4.17 -40.00
N GLU A 232 -17.22 -3.85 -40.81
CA GLU A 232 -15.93 -3.36 -40.31
C GLU A 232 -16.09 -2.01 -39.62
N LYS A 233 -16.93 -1.14 -40.17
CA LYS A 233 -17.26 0.15 -39.57
C LYS A 233 -18.06 0.00 -38.27
N GLU A 234 -19.04 -0.89 -38.23
CA GLU A 234 -19.85 -1.19 -37.04
C GLU A 234 -19.01 -1.84 -35.95
N HIS A 235 -18.11 -2.78 -36.31
CA HIS A 235 -17.15 -3.34 -35.37
C HIS A 235 -16.17 -2.30 -34.85
N ALA A 236 -15.69 -1.39 -35.72
CA ALA A 236 -14.84 -0.27 -35.32
C ALA A 236 -15.58 0.68 -34.36
N GLU A 237 -16.81 1.09 -34.69
CA GLU A 237 -17.65 1.95 -33.83
C GLU A 237 -18.01 1.26 -32.51
N CYS A 238 -18.25 -0.05 -32.51
CA CYS A 238 -18.48 -0.82 -31.28
C CYS A 238 -17.20 -0.98 -30.45
N ALA A 239 -16.05 -1.14 -31.09
CA ALA A 239 -14.75 -1.19 -30.42
C ALA A 239 -14.39 0.17 -29.81
N GLU A 240 -14.62 1.26 -30.53
CA GLU A 240 -14.41 2.63 -30.07
C GLU A 240 -15.33 2.95 -28.88
N ARG A 241 -16.62 2.59 -28.95
CA ARG A 241 -17.55 2.74 -27.82
C ARG A 241 -17.07 1.98 -26.58
N ARG A 242 -16.65 0.72 -26.72
CA ARG A 242 -16.12 -0.08 -25.59
C ARG A 242 -14.85 0.51 -25.00
N HIS A 243 -13.96 0.98 -25.86
CA HIS A 243 -12.72 1.63 -25.43
C HIS A 243 -13.04 2.92 -24.66
N GLN A 244 -13.94 3.76 -25.18
CA GLN A 244 -14.39 4.99 -24.53
C GLN A 244 -14.99 4.68 -23.14
N MET A 245 -15.86 3.68 -23.03
CA MET A 245 -16.44 3.26 -21.74
C MET A 245 -15.36 2.79 -20.75
N ALA A 246 -14.32 2.10 -21.22
CA ALA A 246 -13.21 1.69 -20.39
C ALA A 246 -12.41 2.91 -19.88
N CYS A 247 -12.17 3.90 -20.74
CA CYS A 247 -11.49 5.14 -20.39
C CYS A 247 -12.33 6.02 -19.45
N GLU A 248 -13.66 6.05 -19.61
CA GLU A 248 -14.57 6.72 -18.67
C GLU A 248 -14.53 6.08 -17.28
N ALA A 249 -14.47 4.75 -17.19
CA ALA A 249 -14.47 4.02 -15.93
C ALA A 249 -13.13 4.07 -15.19
N PHE A 250 -12.01 3.98 -15.91
CA PHE A 250 -10.68 3.82 -15.31
C PHE A 250 -9.74 5.02 -15.56
N GLY A 251 -9.99 5.81 -16.59
CA GLY A 251 -9.08 6.84 -17.10
C GLY A 251 -8.26 6.35 -18.29
N ASP A 252 -7.77 7.30 -19.08
CA ASP A 252 -6.97 7.03 -20.29
C ASP A 252 -5.46 6.90 -20.01
N GLY A 253 -4.98 7.48 -18.91
CA GLY A 253 -3.55 7.45 -18.56
C GLY A 253 -3.06 6.12 -17.98
N VAL A 254 -1.80 6.12 -17.56
CA VAL A 254 -1.16 4.95 -16.93
C VAL A 254 -1.77 4.70 -15.56
N LEU A 255 -2.30 3.49 -15.35
CA LEU A 255 -2.98 3.13 -14.10
C LEU A 255 -1.98 2.63 -13.05
N PRO A 256 -2.16 3.02 -11.78
CA PRO A 256 -1.31 2.55 -10.69
C PRO A 256 -1.41 1.03 -10.55
N LYS A 257 -0.27 0.38 -10.36
CA LYS A 257 -0.22 -1.07 -10.22
C LYS A 257 -0.95 -1.53 -8.95
N LEU A 258 -2.01 -2.32 -9.13
CA LEU A 258 -2.76 -2.93 -8.04
C LEU A 258 -2.89 -4.43 -8.30
N GLU A 259 -2.54 -5.28 -7.33
CA GLU A 259 -2.55 -6.74 -7.55
C GLU A 259 -3.90 -7.37 -7.25
N THR A 260 -4.65 -6.85 -6.28
CA THR A 260 -5.88 -7.49 -5.80
C THR A 260 -6.98 -6.49 -5.48
N ALA A 261 -8.23 -6.95 -5.54
CA ALA A 261 -9.39 -6.28 -4.97
C ALA A 261 -10.32 -7.32 -4.32
N VAL A 262 -10.82 -7.01 -3.12
CA VAL A 262 -11.64 -7.91 -2.30
C VAL A 262 -12.99 -7.27 -2.01
N TYR A 263 -14.06 -7.97 -2.34
CA TYR A 263 -15.44 -7.58 -2.05
C TYR A 263 -16.06 -8.60 -1.11
N LYS A 264 -16.41 -8.16 0.10
CA LYS A 264 -17.12 -8.97 1.10
C LYS A 264 -18.60 -8.61 1.03
N LEU A 265 -19.45 -9.57 0.74
CA LEU A 265 -20.89 -9.43 0.73
C LEU A 265 -21.44 -9.90 2.06
N GLU A 266 -22.28 -9.08 2.69
CA GLU A 266 -22.98 -9.35 3.95
C GLU A 266 -24.44 -8.91 3.77
N THR A 267 -25.27 -9.82 3.25
CA THR A 267 -26.65 -9.52 2.80
C THR A 267 -27.62 -10.55 3.36
N LYS A 268 -28.89 -10.19 3.57
CA LYS A 268 -29.93 -11.16 3.94
C LYS A 268 -30.39 -11.91 2.70
N TYR A 269 -30.64 -13.21 2.83
CA TYR A 269 -31.23 -13.99 1.75
C TYR A 269 -32.65 -13.48 1.46
N ARG A 270 -32.90 -13.01 0.23
CA ARG A 270 -34.23 -12.60 -0.25
C ARG A 270 -34.72 -13.59 -1.30
N GLY A 271 -35.14 -14.77 -0.86
CA GLY A 271 -35.76 -15.76 -1.74
C GLY A 271 -37.22 -15.43 -2.03
N ASN A 272 -37.68 -15.62 -3.25
CA ASN A 272 -39.06 -15.32 -3.64
C ASN A 272 -40.07 -16.45 -3.31
N SER A 273 -39.66 -17.44 -2.51
CA SER A 273 -40.49 -18.58 -2.11
C SER A 273 -40.82 -18.52 -0.61
N ASN A 274 -42.04 -18.93 -0.26
CA ASN A 274 -42.56 -19.06 1.10
C ASN A 274 -41.84 -20.18 1.89
N ASN A 275 -40.51 -20.10 2.01
CA ASN A 275 -39.70 -21.06 2.74
C ASN A 275 -39.03 -20.40 3.95
N THR A 276 -38.89 -21.19 5.01
CA THR A 276 -38.35 -20.95 6.36
C THR A 276 -36.93 -20.34 6.47
N LEU A 277 -36.34 -19.89 5.36
CA LEU A 277 -35.04 -19.22 5.28
C LEU A 277 -35.16 -17.69 5.20
N ASN A 278 -36.30 -17.15 4.75
CA ASN A 278 -36.52 -15.69 4.70
C ASN A 278 -36.71 -15.06 6.10
N ASP A 279 -37.05 -15.88 7.10
CA ASP A 279 -37.37 -15.44 8.47
C ASP A 279 -36.17 -15.53 9.42
N LYS A 280 -35.01 -15.98 8.93
CA LYS A 280 -33.78 -16.00 9.72
C LYS A 280 -33.02 -14.71 9.52
N ASP A 281 -32.69 -14.02 10.62
CA ASP A 281 -31.75 -12.88 10.65
C ASP A 281 -30.30 -13.25 10.23
N GLU A 282 -30.11 -14.42 9.63
CA GLU A 282 -28.82 -14.97 9.26
C GLU A 282 -28.30 -14.29 7.98
N LEU A 283 -27.19 -13.58 8.11
CA LEU A 283 -26.53 -12.93 7.00
C LEU A 283 -25.85 -13.96 6.09
N PHE A 284 -26.18 -13.92 4.81
CA PHE A 284 -25.41 -14.56 3.77
C PHE A 284 -24.08 -13.81 3.59
N ARG A 285 -22.97 -14.55 3.74
CA ARG A 285 -21.62 -14.02 3.63
C ARG A 285 -20.92 -14.60 2.41
N GLY A 286 -20.45 -13.73 1.52
CA GLY A 286 -19.67 -14.10 0.34
C GLY A 286 -18.39 -13.27 0.25
N VAL A 287 -17.33 -13.84 -0.31
CA VAL A 287 -16.09 -13.09 -0.59
C VAL A 287 -15.71 -13.30 -2.04
N VAL A 288 -15.64 -12.22 -2.80
CA VAL A 288 -15.13 -12.21 -4.17
C VAL A 288 -13.76 -11.52 -4.15
N MET A 289 -12.73 -12.21 -4.64
CA MET A 289 -11.38 -11.66 -4.75
C MET A 289 -10.93 -11.73 -6.21
N PHE A 290 -10.55 -10.57 -6.74
CA PHE A 290 -9.86 -10.48 -8.02
C PHE A 290 -8.36 -10.38 -7.80
N SER A 291 -7.57 -11.03 -8.66
CA SER A 291 -6.11 -10.98 -8.61
C SER A 291 -5.50 -10.92 -10.00
N SER A 292 -4.54 -10.04 -10.21
CA SER A 292 -3.77 -9.89 -11.45
C SER A 292 -2.39 -9.31 -11.16
N SER A 293 -1.49 -9.32 -12.15
CA SER A 293 -0.24 -8.57 -12.10
C SER A 293 -0.48 -7.05 -12.13
N ASN A 294 -1.51 -6.60 -12.82
CA ASN A 294 -2.06 -5.24 -12.77
C ASN A 294 -3.57 -5.29 -13.01
N LEU A 295 -4.33 -5.29 -11.92
CA LEU A 295 -5.78 -5.49 -11.90
C LEU A 295 -6.54 -4.38 -12.62
N LEU A 296 -6.13 -3.13 -12.43
CA LEU A 296 -6.80 -1.99 -13.06
C LEU A 296 -6.66 -2.03 -14.58
N GLU A 297 -5.47 -2.36 -15.08
CA GLU A 297 -5.23 -2.58 -16.51
C GLU A 297 -6.01 -3.78 -17.04
N SER A 298 -6.08 -4.87 -16.26
CA SER A 298 -6.84 -6.05 -16.64
C SER A 298 -8.33 -5.74 -16.78
N PHE A 299 -8.91 -4.96 -15.86
CA PHE A 299 -10.31 -4.52 -15.97
C PHE A 299 -10.53 -3.61 -17.18
N ARG A 300 -9.66 -2.61 -17.38
CA ARG A 300 -9.73 -1.73 -18.56
C ARG A 300 -9.67 -2.53 -19.86
N HIS A 301 -8.79 -3.52 -19.94
CA HIS A 301 -8.66 -4.42 -21.08
C HIS A 301 -9.91 -5.29 -21.25
N CYS A 302 -10.46 -5.91 -20.19
CA CYS A 302 -11.67 -6.73 -20.30
C CYS A 302 -12.85 -5.95 -20.88
N VAL A 303 -13.02 -4.69 -20.48
CA VAL A 303 -14.07 -3.81 -21.01
C VAL A 303 -13.79 -3.45 -22.47
N SER A 304 -12.56 -3.01 -22.78
CA SER A 304 -12.16 -2.65 -24.15
C SER A 304 -12.28 -3.85 -25.12
N ALA A 305 -11.92 -5.05 -24.66
CA ALA A 305 -12.00 -6.29 -25.42
C ALA A 305 -13.42 -6.86 -25.53
N GLY A 306 -14.40 -6.29 -24.81
CA GLY A 306 -15.79 -6.76 -24.83
C GLY A 306 -16.01 -8.07 -24.06
N MET A 307 -15.08 -8.43 -23.17
CA MET A 307 -15.21 -9.59 -22.27
C MET A 307 -16.13 -9.29 -21.07
N ALA A 308 -16.36 -8.02 -20.77
CA ALA A 308 -17.30 -7.57 -19.77
C ALA A 308 -18.31 -6.62 -20.42
N GLU A 309 -19.60 -6.86 -20.16
CA GLU A 309 -20.67 -5.97 -20.61
C GLU A 309 -20.60 -4.61 -19.88
N GLY A 310 -20.91 -3.54 -20.61
CA GLY A 310 -20.95 -2.19 -20.08
C GLY A 310 -22.36 -1.77 -19.63
N PRO A 311 -22.50 -0.80 -18.69
CA PRO A 311 -21.45 0.00 -18.06
C PRO A 311 -20.68 -0.72 -16.95
N VAL A 312 -19.41 -0.35 -16.76
CA VAL A 312 -18.57 -0.88 -15.68
C VAL A 312 -19.24 -0.58 -14.34
N THR A 313 -19.47 -1.62 -13.54
CA THR A 313 -20.14 -1.45 -12.25
C THR A 313 -19.39 -0.41 -11.40
N PRO A 314 -20.10 0.50 -10.70
CA PRO A 314 -19.48 1.48 -9.80
C PRO A 314 -18.57 0.85 -8.74
N LEU A 315 -18.77 -0.43 -8.43
CA LEU A 315 -17.91 -1.19 -7.54
C LEU A 315 -16.47 -1.25 -8.08
N LEU A 316 -16.29 -1.57 -9.37
CA LEU A 316 -14.97 -1.70 -9.98
C LEU A 316 -14.32 -0.34 -10.26
N SER A 317 -15.07 0.64 -10.76
CA SER A 317 -14.54 1.99 -10.98
C SER A 317 -14.27 2.74 -9.67
N SER A 318 -14.93 2.38 -8.57
CA SER A 318 -14.67 3.00 -7.27
C SER A 318 -13.27 2.73 -6.70
N ILE A 319 -12.56 1.71 -7.20
CA ILE A 319 -11.19 1.42 -6.77
C ILE A 319 -10.30 2.64 -6.99
N THR A 320 -10.39 3.25 -8.18
CA THR A 320 -9.59 4.43 -8.54
C THR A 320 -10.15 5.71 -7.94
N GLN A 321 -11.48 5.86 -7.90
CA GLN A 321 -12.14 7.06 -7.37
C GLN A 321 -11.98 7.21 -5.85
N LYS A 322 -12.09 6.11 -5.10
CA LYS A 322 -12.02 6.08 -3.63
C LYS A 322 -10.64 5.70 -3.10
N GLY A 323 -9.76 5.17 -3.95
CA GLY A 323 -8.41 4.71 -3.57
C GLY A 323 -8.42 3.53 -2.60
N ARG A 324 -9.34 2.57 -2.79
CA ARG A 324 -9.52 1.41 -1.91
C ARG A 324 -9.59 0.13 -2.72
N ASN A 325 -9.12 -0.98 -2.16
CA ASN A 325 -9.24 -2.28 -2.79
C ASN A 325 -9.89 -3.35 -1.89
N SER A 326 -10.40 -2.95 -0.73
CA SER A 326 -11.28 -3.78 0.09
C SER A 326 -12.62 -3.08 0.30
N PHE A 327 -13.70 -3.81 0.01
CA PHE A 327 -15.06 -3.31 0.09
C PHE A 327 -15.92 -4.28 0.89
N VAL A 328 -16.82 -3.73 1.71
CA VAL A 328 -17.88 -4.47 2.39
C VAL A 328 -19.20 -3.97 1.80
N ILE A 329 -19.97 -4.89 1.24
CA ILE A 329 -21.26 -4.65 0.59
C ILE A 329 -22.34 -5.20 1.49
N THR A 330 -23.14 -4.31 2.07
CA THR A 330 -24.27 -4.64 2.94
C THR A 330 -25.59 -4.20 2.31
N ASP A 331 -26.70 -4.78 2.79
CA ASP A 331 -28.03 -4.35 2.37
C ASP A 331 -28.27 -2.87 2.68
N LYS A 332 -28.85 -2.14 1.73
CA LYS A 332 -29.33 -0.77 1.98
C LYS A 332 -30.43 -0.83 3.04
N VAL A 333 -30.17 -0.26 4.22
CA VAL A 333 -31.20 -0.03 5.24
C VAL A 333 -32.20 1.00 4.67
N PRO A 334 -33.50 0.69 4.60
CA PRO A 334 -34.52 1.68 4.25
C PRO A 334 -34.56 2.73 5.37
N GLY A 335 -33.92 3.89 5.16
CA GLY A 335 -33.88 4.97 6.15
C GLY A 335 -32.70 5.94 6.03
N ALA A 336 -31.61 5.56 5.37
CA ALA A 336 -30.49 6.47 5.10
C ALA A 336 -30.67 7.16 3.74
N ALA A 337 -31.74 7.94 3.60
CA ALA A 337 -31.77 8.98 2.59
C ALA A 337 -30.84 10.11 3.06
N SER A 338 -29.89 10.45 2.20
CA SER A 338 -29.09 11.67 2.16
C SER A 338 -29.62 12.82 3.03
N GLN A 339 -28.95 13.09 4.15
CA GLN A 339 -28.96 14.43 4.73
C GLN A 339 -28.03 15.30 3.87
N THR A 340 -28.60 15.89 2.82
CA THR A 340 -28.04 17.07 2.18
C THR A 340 -28.11 18.21 3.20
N PRO A 341 -27.01 18.92 3.52
CA PRO A 341 -27.13 20.12 4.33
C PRO A 341 -27.91 21.15 3.51
N ALA A 342 -29.06 21.56 4.03
CA ALA A 342 -29.82 22.67 3.49
C ALA A 342 -28.96 23.94 3.55
N HIS A 343 -28.59 24.45 2.38
CA HIS A 343 -28.19 25.84 2.25
C HIS A 343 -29.35 26.71 2.73
N LYS A 344 -29.14 27.49 3.79
CA LYS A 344 -29.97 28.66 4.09
C LYS A 344 -29.42 29.83 3.28
N ALA A 345 -30.33 30.52 2.62
CA ALA A 345 -30.15 31.82 1.98
C ALA A 345 -29.79 32.90 3.00
#